data_AF-A0A832TBA4-F1
#
_entry.id   AF-A0A832TBA4-F1
#
_cell.length_a   1.000
_cell.length_b   1.000
_cell.length_c   1.000
_cell.angle_alpha   90.00
_cell.angle_beta   90.00
_cell.angle_gamma   90.00
#
_symmetry.space_group_name_H-M   'P 1'
#
loop_
_entity.id
_entity.type
_entity.pdbx_description
1 polymer ?
#
loop_
_entity_poly.entity_id
_entity_poly.type
_entity_poly.pdbx_seq_one_letter_code
_entity_poly.pdbx_strand_id
1 'polypeptide(L)' 'MAKGIDFFNSMEHLEPKCPKCQVKIDWGVNTEWNDAVEGQVCKGCGSKLE' A
#
# COMPACT_ATOMS: atom_id res chain seq x y z
N MET A 1 -2.94 26.51 27.51
CA MET A 1 -2.16 25.61 26.65
C MET A 1 -3.09 24.98 25.63
N ALA A 2 -3.04 25.42 24.37
CA ALA A 2 -3.81 24.79 23.30
C ALA A 2 -3.17 23.43 22.99
N LYS A 3 -3.91 22.36 23.24
CA LYS A 3 -3.51 20.98 22.96
C LYS A 3 -3.55 20.83 21.43
N GLY A 4 -2.39 21.02 20.80
CA GLY A 4 -2.19 20.79 19.38
C GLY A 4 -2.69 19.39 19.05
N ILE A 5 -3.73 19.33 18.26
CA ILE A 5 -4.35 18.10 17.83
C ILE A 5 -3.37 17.49 16.83
N ASP A 6 -2.79 16.34 17.15
CA ASP A 6 -1.90 15.54 16.30
C ASP A 6 -2.62 14.98 15.05
N PHE A 7 -3.30 15.83 14.27
CA PHE A 7 -3.95 15.46 13.01
C PHE A 7 -2.94 15.00 11.95
N PHE A 8 -1.65 15.27 12.14
CA PHE A 8 -0.60 14.89 11.20
C PHE A 8 -0.17 13.41 11.31
N ASN A 9 -0.50 12.74 12.42
CA ASN A 9 -0.08 11.34 12.64
C ASN A 9 -0.97 10.31 11.92
N SER A 10 -2.17 10.70 11.48
CA SER A 10 -3.10 9.78 10.79
C SER A 10 -2.85 9.65 9.28
N MET A 11 -2.01 10.50 8.68
CA MET A 11 -1.71 10.44 7.25
C MET A 11 -0.74 9.31 6.88
N GLU A 12 0.14 8.92 7.81
CA GLU A 12 1.13 7.85 7.61
C GLU A 12 0.48 6.45 7.58
N HIS A 13 -0.78 6.35 8.01
CA HIS A 13 -1.59 5.13 7.93
C HIS A 13 -2.47 5.03 6.67
N LEU A 14 -2.49 6.05 5.81
CA LEU A 14 -3.25 6.01 4.56
C LEU A 14 -2.52 5.32 3.41
N GLU A 15 -1.23 5.00 3.58
CA GLU A 15 -0.46 4.42 2.48
C GLU A 15 -0.81 2.93 2.35
N PRO A 16 -1.43 2.50 1.24
CA PRO A 16 -1.77 1.09 1.05
C PRO A 16 -0.47 0.28 1.09
N LYS A 17 -0.45 -0.81 1.88
CA LYS A 17 0.70 -1.72 1.99
C LYS A 17 0.29 -3.12 1.57
N CYS A 18 1.22 -3.87 0.98
CA CYS A 18 0.95 -5.24 0.62
C CYS A 18 0.68 -6.05 1.90
N PRO A 19 -0.43 -6.80 1.99
CA PRO A 19 -0.77 -7.55 3.20
C PRO A 19 0.25 -8.66 3.52
N LYS A 20 1.03 -9.14 2.54
CA LYS A 20 2.04 -10.18 2.77
C LYS A 20 3.42 -9.66 3.13
N CYS A 21 3.99 -8.78 2.31
CA CYS A 21 5.37 -8.31 2.50
C CYS A 21 5.47 -6.92 3.12
N GLN A 22 4.33 -6.28 3.42
CA GLN A 22 4.24 -4.93 3.99
C GLN A 22 4.94 -3.84 3.18
N VAL A 23 5.37 -4.13 1.95
CA VAL A 23 5.89 -3.12 1.03
C VAL A 23 4.80 -2.13 0.72
N LYS A 24 5.18 -0.85 0.63
CA LYS A 24 4.28 0.21 0.22
C LYS A 24 3.77 -0.07 -1.21
N ILE A 25 2.45 -0.12 -1.34
CA ILE A 25 1.76 -0.24 -2.62
C ILE A 25 1.87 1.09 -3.32
N ASP A 26 2.64 1.06 -4.40
CA ASP A 26 2.79 2.18 -5.31
C ASP A 26 2.46 1.65 -6.71
N TRP A 27 1.36 2.15 -7.26
CA TRP A 27 0.75 1.66 -8.49
C TRP A 27 1.68 1.97 -9.68
N GLY A 28 2.28 0.93 -10.28
CA GLY A 28 3.28 1.06 -11.36
C GLY A 28 4.75 1.04 -10.91
N VAL A 29 5.05 1.14 -9.61
CA VAL A 29 6.43 1.02 -9.08
C VAL A 29 6.63 -0.33 -8.41
N ASN A 30 5.84 -0.61 -7.36
CA ASN A 30 5.94 -1.85 -6.56
C ASN A 30 4.81 -2.84 -6.85
N THR A 31 4.05 -2.58 -7.90
CA THR A 31 2.92 -3.38 -8.35
C THR A 31 3.03 -3.66 -9.84
N GLU A 32 2.46 -4.77 -10.27
CA GLU A 32 2.44 -5.22 -11.65
C GLU A 32 1.06 -5.76 -11.99
N TRP A 33 0.57 -5.47 -13.20
CA TRP A 33 -0.62 -6.13 -13.69
C TRP A 33 -0.31 -7.58 -14.06
N ASN A 34 -1.09 -8.52 -13.56
CA ASN A 34 -0.97 -9.92 -13.88
C ASN A 34 -2.26 -10.44 -14.52
N ASP A 35 -2.20 -10.69 -15.82
CA ASP A 35 -3.32 -11.20 -16.63
C ASP A 35 -3.84 -12.57 -16.15
N ALA A 36 -3.02 -13.40 -15.50
CA ALA A 36 -3.46 -14.71 -15.02
C ALA A 36 -4.46 -14.64 -13.86
N VAL A 37 -4.42 -13.54 -13.10
CA VAL A 37 -5.33 -13.29 -11.96
C VAL A 37 -6.26 -12.11 -12.19
N GLU A 38 -6.22 -11.56 -13.42
CA GLU A 38 -6.94 -10.35 -13.87
C GLU A 38 -6.90 -9.26 -12.81
N GLY A 39 -5.70 -8.92 -12.34
CA GLY A 39 -5.53 -7.96 -11.26
C GLY A 39 -4.09 -7.55 -11.03
N GLN A 40 -3.93 -6.53 -10.19
CA GLN A 40 -2.60 -6.10 -9.77
C GLN A 40 -2.02 -7.07 -8.73
N VAL A 41 -0.74 -7.35 -8.87
CA VAL A 41 0.05 -8.09 -7.90
C VAL A 41 1.16 -7.20 -7.37
N CYS A 42 1.55 -7.42 -6.12
CA CYS A 42 2.73 -6.77 -5.56
C CYS A 42 4.00 -7.36 -6.19
N LYS A 43 4.87 -6.52 -6.77
CA LYS A 43 6.16 -6.96 -7.32
C LYS A 43 7.11 -7.54 -6.26
N GLY A 44 6.97 -7.11 -5.01
CA GLY A 44 7.83 -7.56 -3.92
C GLY A 44 7.57 -8.99 -3.45
N CYS A 45 6.35 -9.52 -3.61
CA CYS A 45 6.01 -10.87 -3.13
C CYS A 45 5.04 -11.66 -4.03
N GLY A 46 4.63 -11.10 -5.16
CA GLY A 46 3.69 -11.71 -6.11
C GLY A 46 2.24 -11.84 -5.60
N SER A 47 1.90 -11.27 -4.44
CA SER A 47 0.55 -11.40 -3.89
C SER A 47 -0.42 -10.47 -4.60
N LYS A 48 -1.61 -10.99 -4.93
CA LYS A 48 -2.71 -10.18 -5.48
C LYS A 48 -3.09 -9.07 -4.51
N LEU A 49 -3.23 -7.88 -5.07
CA LEU A 49 -3.73 -6.69 -4.41
C LEU A 49 -5.18 -6.57 -4.83
N GLU A 50 -6.07 -6.83 -3.87
CA GLU A 50 -7.52 -6.68 -4.01
C GLU A 50 -7.96 -5.26 -3.69
#